data_AF-A0A3M1AWZ5-F1
#
_entry.id   AF-A0A3M1AWZ5-F1
#
_cell.length_a   1.000
_cell.length_b   1.000
_cell.length_c   1.000
_cell.angle_alpha   90.00
_cell.angle_beta   90.00
_cell.angle_gamma   90.00
#
_symmetry.space_group_name_H-M   'P 1'
#
loop_
_entity.id
_entity.type
_entity.pdbx_description
1 polymer ?
#
loop_
_entity_poly.entity_id
_entity_poly.type
_entity_poly.pdbx_seq_one_letter_code
_entity_poly.pdbx_strand_id
1 'polypeptide(L)'
;FSSTGGGSIDLFASSLSVQGEFTPGSNEFNIQLDFIRPSNSFNEGWLDYIEVNFRRKLNLSGNQLRFRDLYSIGYNATEFRISGAGESTRVWNITNPQLPANQLGSLSGDVFSFVANTSELAEFIAFNDKAGFLTPEAIGAIPNQNIHGITSADLVILYHSKFLEAAQRLADHRINFSGLDVAMVDVEQLYNEFSSGRKDPTAIRDFAKMLYERAPEQFRYLLLFGDGSFDARDIYKLAGDYIPVWETANSTSPIYSYPSDDYYALLDDNEGGSISFGALDIAVGRLPVNTLEEANGVVDKIIHYDSSPVTLKDWRNRIAFVGDDEDTNLHTRDADGIADYLGEKFPNLNIDKIYLDAFEQVSTPGGTRVPLATEAINNNIFKGVAALVYLGHGGTKGWAQERVLKI
;
A
#
# COMPACT_ATOMS: atom_id res chain seq x y z
N PHE A 1 -10.40 -24.46 11.60
CA PHE A 1 -10.78 -23.33 10.75
C PHE A 1 -12.28 -23.18 10.77
N SER A 2 -12.79 -21.95 10.80
CA SER A 2 -14.24 -21.69 10.68
C SER A 2 -14.62 -21.69 9.21
N SER A 3 -15.82 -22.17 8.88
CA SER A 3 -16.37 -22.03 7.53
C SER A 3 -16.59 -20.55 7.22
N THR A 4 -16.15 -20.11 6.06
CA THR A 4 -16.48 -18.81 5.49
C THR A 4 -17.80 -18.87 4.72
N GLY A 5 -18.47 -17.74 4.58
CA GLY A 5 -19.65 -17.61 3.73
C GLY A 5 -19.29 -17.65 2.25
N GLY A 6 -20.30 -17.70 1.38
CA GLY A 6 -20.13 -17.75 -0.08
C GLY A 6 -20.63 -16.50 -0.81
N GLY A 7 -21.14 -15.51 -0.07
CA GLY A 7 -21.59 -14.23 -0.61
C GLY A 7 -20.42 -13.35 -1.05
N SER A 8 -20.70 -12.39 -1.93
CA SER A 8 -19.72 -11.43 -2.47
C SER A 8 -19.09 -10.52 -1.41
N ILE A 9 -19.78 -10.33 -0.28
CA ILE A 9 -19.36 -9.49 0.85
C ILE A 9 -18.87 -10.31 2.05
N ASP A 10 -19.01 -11.63 2.00
CA ASP A 10 -18.59 -12.51 3.08
C ASP A 10 -17.06 -12.55 3.17
N LEU A 11 -16.53 -12.78 4.38
CA LEU A 11 -15.11 -13.06 4.55
C LEU A 11 -14.73 -14.24 3.65
N PHE A 12 -13.68 -14.10 2.85
CA PHE A 12 -13.20 -15.17 1.97
C PHE A 12 -12.24 -16.12 2.69
N ALA A 13 -11.68 -15.72 3.83
CA ALA A 13 -10.79 -16.53 4.66
C ALA A 13 -11.10 -16.37 6.16
N SER A 14 -10.74 -17.37 6.96
CA SER A 14 -10.69 -17.25 8.43
C SER A 14 -9.28 -17.47 8.94
N SER A 15 -8.82 -16.58 9.82
CA SER A 15 -7.49 -16.67 10.43
C SER A 15 -7.55 -17.45 11.73
N LEU A 16 -6.51 -18.26 11.99
CA LEU A 16 -6.34 -19.00 13.24
C LEU A 16 -4.88 -18.88 13.67
N SER A 17 -4.67 -18.45 14.92
CA SER A 17 -3.37 -18.54 15.58
C SER A 17 -3.45 -19.63 16.65
N VAL A 18 -2.45 -20.50 16.68
CA VAL A 18 -2.30 -21.52 17.71
C VAL A 18 -1.01 -21.23 18.45
N GLN A 19 -1.11 -21.11 19.77
CA GLN A 19 0.03 -20.92 20.66
C GLN A 19 0.07 -22.07 21.65
N GLY A 20 1.28 -22.45 22.04
CA GLY A 20 1.49 -23.51 23.01
C GLY A 20 2.93 -23.52 23.49
N GLU A 21 3.11 -24.12 24.65
CA GLU A 21 4.42 -24.38 25.22
C GLU A 21 4.66 -25.89 25.20
N PHE A 22 5.89 -26.27 24.90
CA PHE A 22 6.32 -27.66 25.01
C PHE A 22 7.77 -27.70 25.47
N THR A 23 8.13 -28.76 26.19
CA THR A 23 9.53 -29.07 26.49
C THR A 23 10.01 -30.09 25.45
N PRO A 24 10.94 -29.72 24.55
CA PRO A 24 11.44 -30.67 23.56
C PRO A 24 12.18 -31.82 24.26
N GLY A 25 11.90 -33.06 23.84
CA GLY A 25 12.55 -34.25 24.40
C GLY A 25 14.01 -34.43 23.96
N SER A 26 14.43 -33.72 22.90
CA SER A 26 15.81 -33.70 22.40
C SER A 26 16.12 -32.36 21.72
N ASN A 27 17.38 -32.14 21.32
CA ASN A 27 17.77 -30.94 20.57
C ASN A 27 17.24 -30.92 19.12
N GLU A 28 16.73 -32.06 18.66
CA GLU A 28 16.10 -32.24 17.36
C GLU A 28 14.63 -32.61 17.58
N PHE A 29 13.73 -31.79 17.05
CA PHE A 29 12.30 -32.04 17.11
C PHE A 29 11.64 -31.54 15.82
N ASN A 30 10.52 -32.17 15.47
CA ASN A 30 9.72 -31.80 14.32
C ASN A 30 8.47 -31.08 14.79
N ILE A 31 8.12 -29.98 14.12
CA ILE A 31 6.81 -29.34 14.23
C ILE A 31 6.01 -29.78 13.01
N GLN A 32 4.92 -30.51 13.23
CA GLN A 32 4.00 -30.94 12.18
C GLN A 32 2.74 -30.09 12.23
N LEU A 33 2.36 -29.54 11.09
CA LEU A 33 1.10 -28.82 10.91
C LEU A 33 0.20 -29.65 10.00
N ASP A 34 -0.91 -30.15 10.55
CA ASP A 34 -1.90 -30.91 9.79
C ASP A 34 -3.07 -30.01 9.37
N PHE A 35 -3.15 -29.71 8.07
CA PHE A 35 -4.31 -29.04 7.49
C PHE A 35 -5.32 -30.08 6.99
N ILE A 36 -6.32 -30.39 7.83
CA ILE A 36 -7.38 -31.34 7.47
C ILE A 36 -8.41 -30.63 6.58
N ARG A 37 -8.34 -30.91 5.28
CA ARG A 37 -9.31 -30.39 4.30
C ARG A 37 -10.66 -31.10 4.44
N PRO A 38 -11.79 -30.37 4.53
CA PRO A 38 -13.11 -30.94 4.26
C PRO A 38 -13.14 -31.51 2.84
N SER A 39 -13.98 -32.50 2.57
CA SER A 39 -14.00 -33.34 1.36
C SER A 39 -14.30 -32.65 0.02
N ASN A 40 -14.26 -31.31 -0.05
CA ASN A 40 -14.34 -30.56 -1.31
C ASN A 40 -12.92 -30.12 -1.76
N SER A 41 -12.67 -30.12 -3.07
CA SER A 41 -11.34 -29.88 -3.64
C SER A 41 -10.96 -28.40 -3.75
N PHE A 42 -11.78 -27.47 -3.23
CA PHE A 42 -11.65 -26.03 -3.44
C PHE A 42 -11.20 -25.25 -2.19
N ASN A 43 -10.98 -25.92 -1.05
CA ASN A 43 -10.49 -25.26 0.16
C ASN A 43 -8.96 -25.12 0.12
N GLU A 44 -8.49 -23.88 0.19
CA GLU A 44 -7.07 -23.51 0.32
C GLU A 44 -6.76 -23.08 1.76
N GLY A 45 -5.48 -23.12 2.12
CA GLY A 45 -4.98 -22.65 3.40
C GLY A 45 -3.59 -22.08 3.22
N TRP A 46 -3.34 -20.91 3.79
CA TRP A 46 -2.06 -20.19 3.72
C TRP A 46 -1.41 -20.19 5.10
N LEU A 47 -0.15 -20.62 5.16
CA LEU A 47 0.67 -20.50 6.37
C LEU A 47 1.38 -19.16 6.33
N ASP A 48 1.08 -18.30 7.31
CA ASP A 48 1.79 -17.03 7.48
C ASP A 48 3.19 -17.30 8.06
N TYR A 49 3.27 -17.79 9.32
CA TYR A 49 4.53 -18.17 9.93
C TYR A 49 4.38 -19.25 11.02
N ILE A 50 5.51 -19.88 11.35
CA ILE A 50 5.69 -20.66 12.58
C ILE A 50 6.80 -19.97 13.37
N GLU A 51 6.46 -19.48 14.56
CA GLU A 51 7.45 -18.89 15.46
C GLU A 51 7.76 -19.87 16.60
N VAL A 52 9.06 -20.11 16.81
CA VAL A 52 9.55 -20.95 17.91
C VAL A 52 10.53 -20.14 18.74
N ASN A 53 10.16 -19.86 19.98
CA ASN A 53 11.02 -19.16 20.93
C ASN A 53 11.46 -20.13 22.03
N PHE A 54 12.77 -20.32 22.18
CA PHE A 54 13.32 -21.24 23.17
C PHE A 54 14.63 -20.71 23.75
N ARG A 55 14.83 -20.96 25.04
CA ARG A 55 16.10 -20.71 25.72
C ARG A 55 17.05 -21.87 25.42
N ARG A 56 18.23 -21.57 24.88
CA ARG A 56 19.27 -22.56 24.57
C ARG A 56 20.60 -22.23 25.22
N LYS A 57 21.47 -23.22 25.35
CA LYS A 57 22.87 -22.99 25.75
C LYS A 57 23.55 -22.07 24.73
N LEU A 58 24.32 -21.10 25.23
CA LEU A 58 25.12 -20.23 24.37
C LEU A 58 26.34 -21.01 23.88
N ASN A 59 26.33 -21.38 22.60
CA ASN A 59 27.42 -22.11 21.96
C ASN A 59 27.77 -21.44 20.62
N LEU A 60 28.97 -20.91 20.51
CA LEU A 60 29.49 -20.28 19.30
C LEU A 60 30.01 -21.36 18.35
N SER A 61 29.10 -22.04 17.64
CA SER A 61 29.45 -23.09 16.67
C SER A 61 29.83 -22.57 15.28
N GLY A 62 29.53 -21.30 14.98
CA GLY A 62 29.86 -20.62 13.72
C GLY A 62 30.62 -19.32 13.95
N ASN A 63 30.67 -18.46 12.93
CA ASN A 63 31.43 -17.20 13.02
C ASN A 63 30.75 -16.13 13.89
N GLN A 64 29.45 -16.23 14.11
CA GLN A 64 28.67 -15.30 14.92
C GLN A 64 27.49 -15.99 15.61
N LEU A 65 27.11 -15.47 16.77
CA LEU A 65 25.97 -15.89 17.59
C LEU A 65 25.31 -14.63 18.17
N ARG A 66 24.14 -14.27 17.65
CA ARG A 66 23.26 -13.28 18.28
C ARG A 66 22.45 -13.95 19.40
N PHE A 67 22.36 -13.32 20.56
CA PHE A 67 21.63 -13.85 21.69
C PHE A 67 21.11 -12.76 22.63
N ARG A 68 20.06 -13.12 23.35
CA ARG A 68 19.41 -12.38 24.44
C ARG A 68 18.73 -13.39 25.35
N ASP A 69 18.46 -13.03 26.59
CA ASP A 69 17.77 -13.92 27.54
C ASP A 69 16.67 -13.16 28.29
N LEU A 70 15.42 -13.51 28.04
CA LEU A 70 14.26 -12.88 28.71
C LEU A 70 14.29 -13.10 30.23
N TYR A 71 14.90 -14.19 30.69
CA TYR A 71 15.05 -14.48 32.13
C TYR A 71 16.13 -13.64 32.83
N SER A 72 16.92 -12.89 32.06
CA SER A 72 17.94 -11.97 32.60
C SER A 72 17.40 -10.57 32.89
N ILE A 73 16.16 -10.26 32.50
CA ILE A 73 15.57 -8.93 32.71
C ILE A 73 15.42 -8.64 34.21
N GLY A 74 15.78 -7.43 34.63
CA GLY A 74 15.64 -6.94 36.00
C GLY A 74 16.86 -7.20 36.90
N TYR A 75 17.94 -7.75 36.35
CA TYR A 75 19.17 -8.00 37.10
C TYR A 75 20.25 -6.95 36.81
N ASN A 76 20.83 -6.37 37.86
CA ASN A 76 21.92 -5.39 37.74
C ASN A 76 23.24 -6.00 37.24
N ALA A 77 23.39 -7.32 37.36
CA ALA A 77 24.55 -8.06 36.89
C ALA A 77 24.14 -9.50 36.55
N THR A 78 24.34 -9.90 35.30
CA THR A 78 24.12 -11.25 34.79
C THR A 78 25.39 -11.76 34.14
N GLU A 79 25.86 -12.94 34.54
CA GLU A 79 26.98 -13.62 33.87
C GLU A 79 26.46 -14.45 32.69
N PHE A 80 27.03 -14.21 31.51
CA PHE A 80 26.83 -15.03 30.32
C PHE A 80 28.07 -15.85 30.04
N ARG A 81 27.88 -17.15 29.78
CA ARG A 81 28.96 -18.12 29.52
C ARG A 81 28.74 -18.73 28.14
N ILE A 82 29.64 -18.45 27.21
CA ILE A 82 29.56 -18.87 25.80
C ILE A 82 30.59 -19.96 25.55
N SER A 83 30.16 -21.18 25.24
CA SER A 83 31.04 -22.28 24.82
C SER A 83 31.44 -22.17 23.35
N GLY A 84 32.47 -22.92 22.92
CA GLY A 84 32.98 -22.85 21.55
C GLY A 84 33.74 -21.55 21.23
N ALA A 85 34.12 -20.80 22.26
CA ALA A 85 34.88 -19.57 22.13
C ALA A 85 36.39 -19.83 22.00
N GLY A 86 37.10 -18.87 21.41
CA GLY A 86 38.56 -18.86 21.32
C GLY A 86 39.13 -17.46 21.60
N GLU A 87 40.44 -17.29 21.46
CA GLU A 87 41.12 -16.01 21.75
C GLU A 87 40.64 -14.84 20.86
N SER A 88 40.12 -15.16 19.67
CA SER A 88 39.53 -14.20 18.73
C SER A 88 38.04 -13.93 18.98
N THR A 89 37.43 -14.57 19.98
CA THR A 89 36.04 -14.29 20.33
C THR A 89 35.93 -12.89 20.92
N ARG A 90 35.00 -12.11 20.38
CA ARG A 90 34.55 -10.83 20.91
C ARG A 90 33.06 -10.92 21.17
N VAL A 91 32.60 -10.15 22.15
CA VAL A 91 31.17 -10.01 22.44
C VAL A 91 30.85 -8.53 22.44
N TRP A 92 29.90 -8.12 21.60
CA TRP A 92 29.37 -6.77 21.62
C TRP A 92 27.97 -6.78 22.23
N ASN A 93 27.70 -5.80 23.09
CA ASN A 93 26.34 -5.38 23.40
C ASN A 93 25.86 -4.53 22.21
N ILE A 94 24.76 -4.96 21.61
CA ILE A 94 24.09 -4.34 20.46
C ILE A 94 22.65 -3.95 20.78
N THR A 95 22.31 -3.79 22.07
CA THR A 95 20.98 -3.29 22.50
C THR A 95 20.66 -1.97 21.81
N ASN A 96 21.66 -1.08 21.71
CA ASN A 96 21.61 0.05 20.79
C ASN A 96 22.50 -0.28 19.56
N PRO A 97 21.93 -0.58 18.38
CA PRO A 97 22.70 -0.95 17.20
C PRO A 97 23.57 0.20 16.66
N GLN A 98 23.28 1.45 17.02
CA GLN A 98 24.10 2.62 16.64
C GLN A 98 25.31 2.81 17.56
N LEU A 99 25.31 2.22 18.75
CA LEU A 99 26.37 2.36 19.75
C LEU A 99 26.81 0.98 20.28
N PRO A 100 27.34 0.09 19.43
CA PRO A 100 27.80 -1.22 19.87
C PRO A 100 28.96 -1.10 20.86
N ALA A 101 28.91 -1.85 21.96
CA ALA A 101 29.90 -1.77 23.03
C ALA A 101 30.54 -3.14 23.33
N ASN A 102 31.87 -3.20 23.26
CA ASN A 102 32.61 -4.43 23.55
C ASN A 102 32.49 -4.82 25.03
N GLN A 103 32.08 -6.07 25.27
CA GLN A 103 31.97 -6.65 26.61
C GLN A 103 33.30 -7.28 26.99
N LEU A 104 33.87 -6.80 28.10
CA LEU A 104 35.08 -7.37 28.67
C LEU A 104 34.73 -8.65 29.41
N GLY A 105 35.54 -9.68 29.19
CA GLY A 105 35.33 -11.01 29.75
C GLY A 105 36.62 -11.80 29.80
N SER A 106 36.52 -13.03 30.26
CA SER A 106 37.64 -13.96 30.38
C SER A 106 37.36 -15.24 29.61
N LEU A 107 38.36 -15.71 28.86
CA LEU A 107 38.36 -17.03 28.23
C LEU A 107 39.00 -18.05 29.18
N SER A 108 38.32 -19.16 29.43
CA SER A 108 38.85 -20.30 30.17
C SER A 108 38.55 -21.57 29.39
N GLY A 109 39.58 -22.18 28.80
CA GLY A 109 39.38 -23.27 27.83
C GLY A 109 38.64 -22.76 26.60
N ASP A 110 37.49 -23.35 26.29
CA ASP A 110 36.61 -22.98 25.18
C ASP A 110 35.41 -22.13 25.62
N VAL A 111 35.41 -21.62 26.87
CA VAL A 111 34.30 -20.82 27.42
C VAL A 111 34.71 -19.38 27.65
N PHE A 112 34.07 -18.46 26.94
CA PHE A 112 34.17 -17.02 27.20
C PHE A 112 33.06 -16.59 28.14
N SER A 113 33.41 -15.98 29.28
CA SER A 113 32.45 -15.49 30.28
C SER A 113 32.57 -13.97 30.43
N PHE A 114 31.44 -13.28 30.48
CA PHE A 114 31.38 -11.84 30.75
C PHE A 114 30.15 -11.51 31.62
N VAL A 115 30.19 -10.37 32.29
CA VAL A 115 29.08 -9.85 33.10
C VAL A 115 28.51 -8.61 32.43
N ALA A 116 27.20 -8.54 32.31
CA ALA A 116 26.50 -7.36 31.80
C ALA A 116 25.35 -6.95 32.73
N ASN A 117 25.02 -5.66 32.70
CA ASN A 117 23.78 -5.16 33.31
C ASN A 117 22.61 -5.54 32.39
N THR A 118 21.60 -6.19 32.95
CA THR A 118 20.39 -6.63 32.26
C THR A 118 19.14 -6.15 33.02
N SER A 119 19.19 -4.92 33.57
CA SER A 119 18.01 -4.28 34.15
C SER A 119 16.88 -4.17 33.12
N GLU A 120 17.24 -4.02 31.85
CA GLU A 120 16.38 -4.14 30.68
C GLU A 120 16.88 -5.29 29.78
N LEU A 121 16.10 -5.66 28.77
CA LEU A 121 16.49 -6.71 27.82
C LEU A 121 17.73 -6.26 27.03
N ALA A 122 18.86 -6.89 27.34
CA ALA A 122 20.10 -6.67 26.61
C ALA A 122 20.22 -7.63 25.43
N GLU A 123 20.74 -7.13 24.31
CA GLU A 123 21.01 -7.91 23.12
C GLU A 123 22.51 -7.93 22.82
N PHE A 124 23.03 -9.13 22.54
CA PHE A 124 24.45 -9.34 22.34
C PHE A 124 24.72 -10.08 21.03
N ILE A 125 25.91 -9.86 20.50
CA ILE A 125 26.49 -10.68 19.42
C ILE A 125 27.89 -11.12 19.83
N ALA A 126 28.08 -12.43 19.91
CA ALA A 126 29.41 -13.03 20.00
C ALA A 126 29.90 -13.37 18.59
N PHE A 127 31.14 -13.07 18.25
CA PHE A 127 31.70 -13.36 16.93
C PHE A 127 33.21 -13.57 16.99
N ASN A 128 33.74 -14.21 15.95
CA ASN A 128 35.17 -14.41 15.76
C ASN A 128 35.75 -13.25 14.95
N ASP A 129 36.56 -12.38 15.57
CA ASP A 129 37.13 -11.19 14.93
C ASP A 129 38.17 -11.50 13.83
N LYS A 130 38.59 -12.77 13.71
CA LYS A 130 39.49 -13.25 12.65
C LYS A 130 38.77 -13.99 11.52
N ALA A 131 37.47 -14.28 11.64
CA ALA A 131 36.73 -15.03 10.62
C ALA A 131 36.21 -14.14 9.46
N GLY A 132 36.49 -12.84 9.52
CA GLY A 132 35.92 -11.85 8.61
C GLY A 132 34.55 -11.35 9.10
N PHE A 133 34.23 -10.11 8.77
CA PHE A 133 32.91 -9.54 9.03
C PHE A 133 31.97 -9.81 7.86
N LEU A 134 30.66 -9.82 8.12
CA LEU A 134 29.70 -9.68 7.05
C LEU A 134 29.94 -8.34 6.36
N THR A 135 30.19 -8.39 5.06
CA THR A 135 30.36 -7.19 4.24
C THR A 135 29.04 -6.91 3.52
N PRO A 136 28.57 -5.65 3.52
CA PRO A 136 27.39 -5.31 2.73
C PRO A 136 27.68 -5.55 1.25
N GLU A 137 26.66 -6.00 0.52
CA GLU A 137 26.72 -6.08 -0.93
C GLU A 137 26.41 -4.70 -1.52
N ALA A 138 27.33 -4.16 -2.33
CA ALA A 138 27.09 -2.92 -3.04
C ALA A 138 26.20 -3.20 -4.25
N ILE A 139 24.98 -2.67 -4.25
CA ILE A 139 24.02 -2.84 -5.35
C ILE A 139 24.39 -1.93 -6.54
N GLY A 140 24.90 -0.73 -6.27
CA GLY A 140 25.31 0.21 -7.30
C GLY A 140 25.61 1.60 -6.75
N ALA A 141 26.16 2.46 -7.61
CA ALA A 141 26.34 3.87 -7.30
C ALA A 141 25.05 4.64 -7.64
N ILE A 142 24.67 5.58 -6.78
CA ILE A 142 23.52 6.47 -7.00
C ILE A 142 24.07 7.85 -7.41
N PRO A 143 23.54 8.48 -8.47
CA PRO A 143 23.89 9.86 -8.82
C PRO A 143 23.54 10.85 -7.68
N ASN A 144 24.21 11.99 -7.65
CA ASN A 144 23.81 13.06 -6.71
C ASN A 144 22.38 13.52 -7.01
N GLN A 145 21.58 13.65 -5.95
CA GLN A 145 20.16 14.02 -5.95
C GLN A 145 19.88 14.89 -4.71
N ASN A 146 18.80 15.65 -4.74
CA ASN A 146 18.44 16.56 -3.65
C ASN A 146 16.91 16.85 -3.65
N ILE A 147 16.10 15.82 -3.46
CA ILE A 147 14.65 15.92 -3.30
C ILE A 147 14.31 16.71 -2.03
N HIS A 148 15.11 16.57 -0.96
CA HIS A 148 15.03 17.43 0.22
C HIS A 148 15.27 18.92 -0.08
N GLY A 149 15.81 19.29 -1.24
CA GLY A 149 15.99 20.67 -1.68
C GLY A 149 14.71 21.35 -2.19
N ILE A 150 13.64 20.60 -2.44
CA ILE A 150 12.34 21.15 -2.87
C ILE A 150 11.70 21.84 -1.67
N THR A 151 11.62 23.17 -1.71
CA THR A 151 11.11 23.98 -0.60
C THR A 151 9.61 24.25 -0.69
N SER A 152 9.07 24.33 -1.91
CA SER A 152 7.66 24.54 -2.20
C SER A 152 7.33 24.07 -3.62
N ALA A 153 6.07 23.72 -3.87
CA ALA A 153 5.47 23.55 -5.19
C ALA A 153 3.95 23.61 -5.04
N ASP A 154 3.20 23.98 -6.08
CA ASP A 154 1.74 23.81 -6.09
C ASP A 154 1.35 22.34 -6.32
N LEU A 155 2.04 21.72 -7.27
CA LEU A 155 1.82 20.36 -7.74
C LEU A 155 3.15 19.60 -7.74
N VAL A 156 3.17 18.43 -7.11
CA VAL A 156 4.22 17.44 -7.34
C VAL A 156 3.69 16.38 -8.29
N ILE A 157 4.42 16.11 -9.37
CA ILE A 157 4.22 14.93 -10.20
C ILE A 157 5.30 13.92 -9.82
N LEU A 158 4.91 12.90 -9.06
CA LEU A 158 5.74 11.75 -8.74
C LEU A 158 5.59 10.73 -9.86
N TYR A 159 6.68 10.41 -10.57
CA TYR A 159 6.63 9.56 -11.76
C TYR A 159 7.63 8.43 -11.68
N HIS A 160 7.32 7.32 -12.34
CA HIS A 160 8.31 6.30 -12.64
C HIS A 160 9.04 6.64 -13.95
N SER A 161 10.37 6.47 -14.00
CA SER A 161 11.24 6.86 -15.12
C SER A 161 10.73 6.45 -16.53
N LYS A 162 10.08 5.28 -16.64
CA LYS A 162 9.38 4.79 -17.84
C LYS A 162 8.40 5.80 -18.46
N PHE A 163 7.80 6.68 -17.66
CA PHE A 163 6.78 7.64 -18.08
C PHE A 163 7.27 9.10 -18.10
N LEU A 164 8.57 9.33 -17.95
CA LEU A 164 9.17 10.67 -17.87
C LEU A 164 8.68 11.60 -18.98
N GLU A 165 8.70 11.17 -20.24
CA GLU A 165 8.30 12.02 -21.36
C GLU A 165 6.84 12.48 -21.27
N ALA A 166 5.92 11.57 -20.93
CA ALA A 166 4.50 11.89 -20.80
C ALA A 166 4.23 12.76 -19.55
N ALA A 167 4.91 12.47 -18.43
CA ALA A 167 4.81 13.24 -17.21
C ALA A 167 5.34 14.67 -17.39
N GLN A 168 6.46 14.85 -18.10
CA GLN A 168 6.99 16.17 -18.43
C GLN A 168 6.02 16.97 -19.29
N ARG A 169 5.40 16.36 -20.31
CA ARG A 169 4.38 17.02 -21.13
C ARG A 169 3.20 17.53 -20.28
N LEU A 170 2.76 16.75 -19.30
CA LEU A 170 1.70 17.16 -18.39
C LEU A 170 2.16 18.27 -17.44
N ALA A 171 3.38 18.20 -16.92
CA ALA A 171 3.98 19.25 -16.10
C ALA A 171 4.03 20.59 -16.86
N ASP A 172 4.57 20.58 -18.09
CA ASP A 172 4.66 21.76 -18.94
C ASP A 172 3.26 22.34 -19.23
N HIS A 173 2.26 21.49 -19.47
CA HIS A 173 0.88 21.95 -19.65
C HIS A 173 0.33 22.60 -18.38
N ARG A 174 0.54 22.01 -17.20
CA ARG A 174 0.06 22.58 -15.93
C ARG A 174 0.74 23.91 -15.59
N ILE A 175 2.04 24.04 -15.88
CA ILE A 175 2.77 25.31 -15.76
C ILE A 175 2.15 26.37 -16.69
N ASN A 176 1.99 26.07 -17.98
CA ASN A 176 1.61 27.07 -18.98
C ASN A 176 0.11 27.40 -19.00
N PHE A 177 -0.75 26.40 -18.76
CA PHE A 177 -2.20 26.54 -18.83
C PHE A 177 -2.81 26.90 -17.48
N SER A 178 -2.32 26.30 -16.39
CA SER A 178 -2.87 26.48 -15.04
C SER A 178 -2.06 27.47 -14.19
N GLY A 179 -0.84 27.83 -14.61
CA GLY A 179 0.03 28.74 -13.86
C GLY A 179 0.58 28.16 -12.56
N LEU A 180 0.63 26.82 -12.44
CA LEU A 180 1.09 26.13 -11.24
C LEU A 180 2.62 26.04 -11.21
N ASP A 181 3.19 26.16 -10.02
CA ASP A 181 4.56 25.72 -9.75
C ASP A 181 4.60 24.19 -9.65
N VAL A 182 5.33 23.52 -10.55
CA VAL A 182 5.32 22.06 -10.68
C VAL A 182 6.70 21.48 -10.37
N ALA A 183 6.76 20.62 -9.37
CA ALA A 183 7.93 19.81 -9.07
C ALA A 183 7.78 18.41 -9.69
N MET A 184 8.78 18.02 -10.49
CA MET A 184 8.91 16.67 -11.05
C MET A 184 9.81 15.83 -10.15
N VAL A 185 9.32 14.68 -9.67
CA VAL A 185 10.08 13.80 -8.78
C VAL A 185 10.08 12.37 -9.33
N ASP A 186 11.27 11.82 -9.57
CA ASP A 186 11.44 10.41 -9.89
C ASP A 186 11.25 9.58 -8.60
N VAL A 187 10.36 8.60 -8.65
CA VAL A 187 10.01 7.79 -7.48
C VAL A 187 11.19 7.00 -6.91
N GLU A 188 12.13 6.55 -7.75
CA GLU A 188 13.32 5.82 -7.28
C GLU A 188 14.29 6.76 -6.55
N GLN A 189 14.42 8.01 -7.00
CA GLN A 189 15.22 9.02 -6.31
C GLN A 189 14.61 9.39 -4.95
N LEU A 190 13.28 9.47 -4.89
CA LEU A 190 12.56 9.66 -3.63
C LEU A 190 12.88 8.54 -2.65
N TYR A 191 12.83 7.27 -3.06
CA TYR A 191 13.16 6.16 -2.15
C TYR A 191 14.59 6.21 -1.63
N ASN A 192 15.55 6.60 -2.47
CA ASN A 192 16.93 6.72 -2.04
C ASN A 192 17.10 7.74 -0.90
N GLU A 193 16.34 8.84 -0.89
CA GLU A 193 16.41 9.88 0.15
C GLU A 193 15.52 9.58 1.37
N PHE A 194 14.31 9.02 1.17
CA PHE A 194 13.31 8.88 2.23
C PHE A 194 13.18 7.47 2.83
N SER A 195 13.71 6.44 2.16
CA SER A 195 13.62 5.05 2.63
C SER A 195 14.89 4.23 2.39
N SER A 196 16.02 4.90 2.17
CA SER A 196 17.31 4.25 1.92
C SER A 196 17.27 3.28 0.73
N GLY A 197 16.51 3.63 -0.31
CA GLY A 197 16.35 2.88 -1.56
C GLY A 197 15.27 1.78 -1.51
N ARG A 198 14.52 1.65 -0.41
CA ARG A 198 13.43 0.68 -0.31
C ARG A 198 12.14 1.26 -0.90
N LYS A 199 11.51 0.55 -1.84
CA LYS A 199 10.14 0.85 -2.29
C LYS A 199 9.18 0.81 -1.09
N ASP A 200 8.70 1.98 -0.66
CA ASP A 200 7.92 2.14 0.57
C ASP A 200 6.88 3.25 0.39
N PRO A 201 5.56 2.97 0.53
CA PRO A 201 4.53 4.00 0.47
C PRO A 201 4.74 5.10 1.53
N THR A 202 5.31 4.77 2.68
CA THR A 202 5.60 5.75 3.75
C THR A 202 6.65 6.76 3.31
N ALA A 203 7.60 6.39 2.44
CA ALA A 203 8.56 7.33 1.88
C ALA A 203 7.87 8.46 1.09
N ILE A 204 6.84 8.09 0.31
CA ILE A 204 6.05 9.04 -0.49
C ILE A 204 5.27 9.98 0.44
N ARG A 205 4.64 9.41 1.48
CA ARG A 205 3.92 10.20 2.49
C ARG A 205 4.86 11.14 3.25
N ASP A 206 6.03 10.66 3.68
CA ASP A 206 7.00 11.47 4.44
C ASP A 206 7.56 12.61 3.59
N PHE A 207 7.79 12.38 2.30
CA PHE A 207 8.10 13.45 1.35
C PHE A 207 6.95 14.46 1.23
N ALA A 208 5.71 13.99 1.06
CA ALA A 208 4.54 14.87 0.99
C ALA A 208 4.35 15.69 2.27
N LYS A 209 4.50 15.07 3.45
CA LYS A 209 4.45 15.73 4.77
C LYS A 209 5.54 16.78 4.90
N MET A 210 6.78 16.44 4.53
CA MET A 210 7.89 17.40 4.54
C MET A 210 7.57 18.64 3.71
N LEU A 211 7.03 18.46 2.49
CA LEU A 211 6.69 19.58 1.62
C LEU A 211 5.49 20.37 2.15
N TYR A 212 4.48 19.69 2.68
CA TYR A 212 3.32 20.31 3.32
C TYR A 212 3.72 21.16 4.53
N GLU A 213 4.58 20.66 5.42
CA GLU A 213 5.06 21.43 6.58
C GLU A 213 5.87 22.67 6.18
N ARG A 214 6.57 22.62 5.04
CA ARG A 214 7.34 23.75 4.52
C ARG A 214 6.46 24.82 3.88
N ALA A 215 5.40 24.42 3.18
CA ALA A 215 4.56 25.30 2.39
C ALA A 215 3.08 24.84 2.35
N PRO A 216 2.37 24.84 3.50
CA PRO A 216 1.05 24.20 3.62
C PRO A 216 -0.02 24.88 2.77
N GLU A 217 0.08 26.20 2.58
CA GLU A 217 -0.85 26.98 1.76
C GLU A 217 -0.58 26.84 0.24
N GLN A 218 0.59 26.33 -0.15
CA GLN A 218 1.00 26.23 -1.55
C GLN A 218 0.88 24.80 -2.07
N PHE A 219 1.38 23.81 -1.32
CA PHE A 219 1.35 22.42 -1.76
C PHE A 219 -0.06 21.86 -1.68
N ARG A 220 -0.71 21.73 -2.84
CA ARG A 220 -2.14 21.39 -2.95
C ARG A 220 -2.38 20.08 -3.68
N TYR A 221 -1.44 19.65 -4.52
CA TYR A 221 -1.66 18.53 -5.43
C TYR A 221 -0.48 17.57 -5.45
N LEU A 222 -0.74 16.28 -5.23
CA LEU A 222 0.20 15.20 -5.51
C LEU A 222 -0.39 14.30 -6.61
N LEU A 223 0.29 14.23 -7.74
CA LEU A 223 -0.07 13.35 -8.85
C LEU A 223 0.90 12.18 -8.94
N LEU A 224 0.38 10.97 -8.81
CA LEU A 224 1.11 9.72 -9.00
C LEU A 224 0.99 9.30 -10.48
N PHE A 225 2.11 9.30 -11.19
CA PHE A 225 2.18 9.01 -12.62
C PHE A 225 2.76 7.60 -12.85
N GLY A 226 1.87 6.60 -12.80
CA GLY A 226 2.19 5.18 -12.93
C GLY A 226 1.19 4.33 -12.17
N ASP A 227 0.94 3.13 -12.67
CA ASP A 227 0.05 2.17 -12.00
C ASP A 227 0.65 1.62 -10.68
N GLY A 228 -0.22 1.09 -9.83
CA GLY A 228 0.13 0.44 -8.57
C GLY A 228 -0.51 -0.94 -8.47
N SER A 229 0.06 -1.82 -7.66
CA SER A 229 -0.42 -3.18 -7.49
C SER A 229 -0.61 -3.53 -6.02
N PHE A 230 -1.55 -4.44 -5.74
CA PHE A 230 -1.62 -5.12 -4.44
C PHE A 230 -0.42 -6.05 -4.20
N ASP A 231 0.34 -6.36 -5.25
CA ASP A 231 1.57 -7.15 -5.18
C ASP A 231 2.79 -6.21 -5.12
N ALA A 232 2.75 -5.20 -4.25
CA ALA A 232 3.82 -4.20 -4.15
C ALA A 232 5.20 -4.78 -3.75
N ARG A 233 5.19 -6.00 -3.20
CA ARG A 233 6.38 -6.77 -2.80
C ARG A 233 6.87 -7.72 -3.89
N ASP A 234 6.21 -7.74 -5.04
CA ASP A 234 6.54 -8.59 -6.19
C ASP A 234 6.64 -10.08 -5.80
N ILE A 235 5.69 -10.56 -5.00
CA ILE A 235 5.58 -11.95 -4.53
C ILE A 235 4.96 -12.82 -5.63
N TYR A 236 3.88 -12.33 -6.24
CA TYR A 236 3.17 -13.01 -7.33
C TYR A 236 3.76 -12.71 -8.71
N LYS A 237 4.71 -11.77 -8.80
CA LYS A 237 5.33 -11.32 -10.05
C LYS A 237 4.31 -10.68 -10.99
N LEU A 238 3.37 -9.94 -10.41
CA LEU A 238 2.44 -9.14 -11.19
C LEU A 238 3.18 -7.91 -11.73
N ALA A 239 3.24 -7.78 -13.05
CA ALA A 239 3.72 -6.56 -13.66
C ALA A 239 2.77 -5.39 -13.38
N GLY A 240 3.25 -4.16 -13.59
CA GLY A 240 2.42 -2.95 -13.50
C GLY A 240 2.53 -2.18 -12.20
N ASP A 241 3.36 -2.62 -11.26
CA ASP A 241 3.61 -1.91 -10.02
C ASP A 241 4.74 -0.87 -10.15
N TYR A 242 4.41 0.35 -10.57
CA TYR A 242 5.38 1.43 -10.76
C TYR A 242 5.49 2.34 -9.54
N ILE A 243 4.35 2.69 -8.94
CA ILE A 243 4.28 3.50 -7.72
C ILE A 243 3.36 2.75 -6.76
N PRO A 244 3.82 2.34 -5.56
CA PRO A 244 3.05 1.51 -4.66
C PRO A 244 1.78 2.23 -4.24
N VAL A 245 0.78 1.45 -3.87
CA VAL A 245 -0.38 1.90 -3.11
C VAL A 245 -0.15 1.60 -1.64
N TRP A 246 -0.82 2.31 -0.73
CA TRP A 246 -0.93 1.85 0.64
C TRP A 246 -2.07 0.84 0.73
N GLU A 247 -1.89 -0.22 1.53
CA GLU A 247 -2.89 -1.28 1.70
C GLU A 247 -3.32 -1.40 3.15
N THR A 248 -4.62 -1.63 3.35
CA THR A 248 -5.16 -1.94 4.68
C THR A 248 -4.55 -3.23 5.24
N ALA A 249 -4.38 -3.31 6.56
CA ALA A 249 -3.92 -4.54 7.23
C ALA A 249 -4.90 -5.72 7.15
N ASN A 250 -6.16 -5.50 6.73
CA ASN A 250 -7.11 -6.60 6.55
C ASN A 250 -6.76 -7.42 5.31
N SER A 251 -6.70 -8.74 5.45
CA SER A 251 -6.38 -9.67 4.37
C SER A 251 -7.43 -10.78 4.18
N THR A 252 -8.63 -10.60 4.72
CA THR A 252 -9.67 -11.66 4.76
C THR A 252 -11.05 -11.18 4.34
N SER A 253 -11.26 -9.87 4.22
CA SER A 253 -12.55 -9.27 3.90
C SER A 253 -12.53 -8.62 2.53
N PRO A 254 -13.46 -8.97 1.62
CA PRO A 254 -13.52 -8.32 0.31
C PRO A 254 -13.89 -6.83 0.39
N ILE A 255 -14.48 -6.38 1.51
CA ILE A 255 -14.87 -4.98 1.74
C ILE A 255 -13.74 -4.19 2.40
N TYR A 256 -13.04 -4.80 3.36
CA TYR A 256 -12.05 -4.09 4.18
C TYR A 256 -10.60 -4.32 3.74
N SER A 257 -10.36 -5.16 2.72
CA SER A 257 -9.06 -5.36 2.07
C SER A 257 -8.98 -4.54 0.79
N TYR A 258 -8.40 -3.34 0.87
CA TYR A 258 -8.33 -2.45 -0.29
C TYR A 258 -7.08 -1.56 -0.27
N PRO A 259 -6.62 -1.12 -1.46
CA PRO A 259 -5.59 -0.11 -1.59
C PRO A 259 -6.17 1.30 -1.43
N SER A 260 -5.34 2.27 -1.03
CA SER A 260 -5.71 3.68 -0.97
C SER A 260 -4.50 4.59 -1.20
N ASP A 261 -4.68 5.60 -2.05
CA ASP A 261 -3.72 6.70 -2.22
C ASP A 261 -4.02 7.88 -1.27
N ASP A 262 -5.19 7.88 -0.59
CA ASP A 262 -5.56 8.91 0.40
C ASP A 262 -4.55 8.95 1.56
N TYR A 263 -3.90 7.81 1.84
CA TYR A 263 -2.80 7.71 2.79
C TYR A 263 -1.71 8.78 2.56
N TYR A 264 -1.44 9.14 1.30
CA TYR A 264 -0.45 10.15 0.94
C TYR A 264 -0.89 11.59 1.19
N ALA A 265 -2.16 11.80 1.55
CA ALA A 265 -2.74 13.11 1.87
C ALA A 265 -2.99 13.33 3.37
N LEU A 266 -2.74 12.33 4.21
CA LEU A 266 -2.93 12.40 5.65
C LEU A 266 -1.63 12.87 6.32
N LEU A 267 -1.42 14.17 6.44
CA LEU A 267 -0.10 14.78 6.69
C LEU A 267 0.05 15.38 8.09
N ASP A 268 -1.03 15.51 8.85
CA ASP A 268 -0.97 15.96 10.24
C ASP A 268 -0.23 14.97 11.16
N ASP A 269 0.33 15.47 12.27
CA ASP A 269 1.19 14.71 13.20
C ASP A 269 0.52 13.47 13.82
N ASN A 270 -0.81 13.46 13.91
CA ASN A 270 -1.58 12.38 14.52
C ASN A 270 -2.28 11.48 13.47
N GLU A 271 -1.93 11.62 12.20
CA GLU A 271 -2.52 10.87 11.09
C GLU A 271 -1.54 9.85 10.48
N GLY A 272 -2.00 9.08 9.48
CA GLY A 272 -1.21 8.04 8.80
C GLY A 272 -1.20 6.67 9.50
N GLY A 273 -1.74 6.54 10.71
CA GLY A 273 -1.93 5.24 11.36
C GLY A 273 -3.15 4.45 10.84
N SER A 274 -4.21 5.17 10.46
CA SER A 274 -5.45 4.61 9.92
C SER A 274 -6.07 5.59 8.94
N ILE A 275 -6.36 5.13 7.72
CA ILE A 275 -7.05 5.94 6.70
C ILE A 275 -8.52 6.26 7.04
N SER A 276 -9.05 5.70 8.12
CA SER A 276 -10.42 5.99 8.60
C SER A 276 -10.48 7.24 9.49
N PHE A 277 -9.32 7.80 9.84
CA PHE A 277 -9.19 8.96 10.70
C PHE A 277 -8.31 10.01 10.03
N GLY A 278 -8.85 11.21 9.91
CA GLY A 278 -8.15 12.35 9.35
C GLY A 278 -8.88 13.01 8.19
N ALA A 279 -8.39 14.16 7.76
CA ALA A 279 -8.86 14.85 6.57
C ALA A 279 -7.72 14.91 5.55
N LEU A 280 -8.05 14.86 4.26
CA LEU A 280 -7.03 14.99 3.23
C LEU A 280 -6.52 16.44 3.22
N ASP A 281 -5.25 16.63 3.57
CA ASP A 281 -4.56 17.93 3.60
C ASP A 281 -4.28 18.46 2.19
N ILE A 282 -4.08 17.54 1.25
CA ILE A 282 -3.83 17.82 -0.17
C ILE A 282 -4.70 16.93 -1.05
N ALA A 283 -4.91 17.33 -2.30
CA ALA A 283 -5.55 16.47 -3.28
C ALA A 283 -4.54 15.49 -3.87
N VAL A 284 -4.80 14.19 -3.73
CA VAL A 284 -4.01 13.13 -4.36
C VAL A 284 -4.78 12.56 -5.54
N GLY A 285 -4.08 12.34 -6.65
CA GLY A 285 -4.62 11.65 -7.81
C GLY A 285 -3.59 10.72 -8.44
N ARG A 286 -4.06 9.69 -9.14
CA ARG A 286 -3.22 8.75 -9.88
C ARG A 286 -3.62 8.69 -11.34
N LEU A 287 -2.63 8.64 -12.22
CA LEU A 287 -2.80 8.17 -13.60
C LEU A 287 -2.28 6.71 -13.66
N PRO A 288 -3.17 5.69 -13.56
CA PRO A 288 -2.78 4.30 -13.51
C PRO A 288 -2.48 3.79 -14.92
N VAL A 289 -1.27 4.09 -15.39
CA VAL A 289 -0.81 3.74 -16.74
C VAL A 289 0.28 2.68 -16.68
N ASN A 290 0.20 1.71 -17.58
CA ASN A 290 1.11 0.58 -17.68
C ASN A 290 2.06 0.68 -18.88
N THR A 291 1.70 1.48 -19.87
CA THR A 291 2.49 1.68 -21.10
C THR A 291 2.65 3.17 -21.43
N LEU A 292 3.67 3.50 -22.21
CA LEU A 292 3.87 4.87 -22.67
C LEU A 292 2.75 5.32 -23.63
N GLU A 293 2.12 4.38 -24.33
CA GLU A 293 0.95 4.64 -25.18
C GLU A 293 -0.26 5.06 -24.34
N GLU A 294 -0.57 4.32 -23.27
CA GLU A 294 -1.62 4.70 -22.31
C GLU A 294 -1.33 6.05 -21.65
N ALA A 295 -0.09 6.26 -21.22
CA ALA A 295 0.38 7.52 -20.65
C ALA A 295 0.13 8.71 -21.59
N ASN A 296 0.56 8.59 -22.84
CA ASN A 296 0.32 9.62 -23.85
C ASN A 296 -1.17 9.81 -24.13
N GLY A 297 -1.94 8.74 -24.25
CA GLY A 297 -3.38 8.83 -24.50
C GLY A 297 -4.14 9.54 -23.37
N VAL A 298 -3.75 9.33 -22.11
CA VAL A 298 -4.33 10.06 -20.96
C VAL A 298 -3.92 11.53 -20.97
N VAL A 299 -2.64 11.82 -21.16
CA VAL A 299 -2.12 13.20 -21.22
C VAL A 299 -2.74 13.98 -22.37
N ASP A 300 -2.86 13.38 -23.56
CA ASP A 300 -3.49 13.97 -24.73
C ASP A 300 -4.95 14.33 -24.46
N LYS A 301 -5.71 13.44 -23.80
CA LYS A 301 -7.10 13.73 -23.40
C LYS A 301 -7.18 14.92 -22.44
N ILE A 302 -6.30 14.98 -21.44
CA ILE A 302 -6.27 16.08 -20.46
C ILE A 302 -5.97 17.41 -21.16
N ILE A 303 -4.89 17.47 -21.95
CA ILE A 303 -4.49 18.68 -22.68
C ILE A 303 -5.60 19.10 -23.66
N HIS A 304 -6.20 18.13 -24.36
CA HIS A 304 -7.28 18.39 -25.30
C HIS A 304 -8.52 18.98 -24.62
N TYR A 305 -8.92 18.43 -23.47
CA TYR A 305 -10.05 18.95 -22.67
C TYR A 305 -9.81 20.39 -22.20
N ASP A 306 -8.60 20.70 -21.75
CA ASP A 306 -8.23 22.01 -21.21
C ASP A 306 -8.11 23.08 -22.31
N SER A 307 -7.40 22.76 -23.38
CA SER A 307 -6.94 23.76 -24.34
C SER A 307 -7.76 23.87 -25.62
N SER A 308 -8.52 22.82 -25.98
CA SER A 308 -9.15 22.78 -27.31
C SER A 308 -10.54 23.41 -27.29
N PRO A 309 -10.80 24.50 -28.06
CA PRO A 309 -12.11 25.13 -28.12
C PRO A 309 -13.21 24.21 -28.63
N VAL A 310 -12.86 23.13 -29.36
CA VAL A 310 -13.83 22.14 -29.85
C VAL A 310 -14.51 21.37 -28.72
N THR A 311 -13.93 21.37 -27.52
CA THR A 311 -14.49 20.73 -26.32
C THR A 311 -15.49 21.65 -25.59
N LEU A 312 -15.57 22.94 -25.94
CA LEU A 312 -16.53 23.91 -25.39
C LEU A 312 -17.90 23.76 -26.08
N LYS A 313 -18.59 22.66 -25.79
CA LYS A 313 -19.89 22.30 -26.38
C LYS A 313 -20.94 22.01 -25.30
N ASP A 314 -22.16 21.80 -25.74
CA ASP A 314 -23.36 21.57 -24.91
C ASP A 314 -23.24 20.37 -23.96
N TRP A 315 -22.48 19.35 -24.30
CA TRP A 315 -22.24 18.19 -23.43
C TRP A 315 -21.66 18.56 -22.05
N ARG A 316 -20.96 19.70 -21.92
CA ARG A 316 -20.44 20.20 -20.63
C ARG A 316 -21.55 20.62 -19.65
N ASN A 317 -22.77 20.84 -20.13
CA ASN A 317 -23.94 21.13 -19.31
C ASN A 317 -24.76 19.88 -18.98
N ARG A 318 -24.33 18.68 -19.42
CA ARG A 318 -25.08 17.43 -19.23
C ARG A 318 -24.46 16.59 -18.12
N ILE A 319 -25.28 16.16 -17.16
CA ILE A 319 -24.86 15.23 -16.10
C ILE A 319 -25.85 14.07 -16.07
N ALA A 320 -25.34 12.85 -16.02
CA ALA A 320 -26.16 11.66 -15.92
C ALA A 320 -25.97 10.98 -14.56
N PHE A 321 -27.06 10.63 -13.89
CA PHE A 321 -27.10 9.86 -12.65
C PHE A 321 -27.63 8.46 -12.93
N VAL A 322 -26.92 7.45 -12.44
CA VAL A 322 -27.26 6.04 -12.55
C VAL A 322 -27.45 5.47 -11.15
N GLY A 323 -28.66 4.97 -10.86
CA GLY A 323 -28.98 4.32 -9.59
C GLY A 323 -29.21 2.82 -9.78
N ASP A 324 -28.48 2.02 -9.02
CA ASP A 324 -28.63 0.56 -8.95
C ASP A 324 -29.96 0.13 -8.31
N ASP A 325 -30.37 -1.10 -8.57
CA ASP A 325 -31.66 -1.68 -8.14
C ASP A 325 -31.47 -2.68 -7.00
N GLU A 326 -31.39 -2.21 -5.75
CA GLU A 326 -31.42 -3.07 -4.56
C GLU A 326 -31.54 -2.23 -3.26
N ASP A 327 -31.31 -2.84 -2.09
CA ASP A 327 -31.22 -2.17 -0.79
C ASP A 327 -32.41 -1.28 -0.42
N THR A 328 -33.63 -1.76 -0.71
CA THR A 328 -34.87 -1.00 -0.45
C THR A 328 -34.84 0.39 -1.12
N ASN A 329 -34.36 0.44 -2.38
CA ASN A 329 -34.24 1.63 -3.21
C ASN A 329 -33.25 2.68 -2.67
N LEU A 330 -32.29 2.30 -1.83
CA LEU A 330 -31.27 3.21 -1.29
C LEU A 330 -30.55 3.97 -2.41
N HIS A 331 -29.96 3.24 -3.36
CA HIS A 331 -29.13 3.82 -4.42
C HIS A 331 -29.94 4.69 -5.39
N THR A 332 -31.14 4.25 -5.75
CA THR A 332 -32.07 5.03 -6.57
C THR A 332 -32.47 6.33 -5.85
N ARG A 333 -32.80 6.28 -4.56
CA ARG A 333 -33.14 7.47 -3.76
C ARG A 333 -31.97 8.43 -3.65
N ASP A 334 -30.75 7.94 -3.43
CA ASP A 334 -29.56 8.78 -3.31
C ASP A 334 -29.23 9.46 -4.65
N ALA A 335 -29.31 8.72 -5.76
CA ALA A 335 -29.16 9.25 -7.11
C ALA A 335 -30.22 10.32 -7.44
N ASP A 336 -31.48 10.04 -7.13
CA ASP A 336 -32.60 10.97 -7.33
C ASP A 336 -32.45 12.23 -6.49
N GLY A 337 -32.12 12.08 -5.20
CA GLY A 337 -31.94 13.20 -4.27
C GLY A 337 -30.80 14.14 -4.66
N ILE A 338 -29.64 13.60 -5.08
CA ILE A 338 -28.51 14.43 -5.55
C ILE A 338 -28.88 15.12 -6.87
N ALA A 339 -29.51 14.38 -7.79
CA ALA A 339 -29.93 14.92 -9.07
C ALA A 339 -30.94 16.06 -8.92
N ASP A 340 -31.95 15.92 -8.06
CA ASP A 340 -32.93 16.96 -7.78
C ASP A 340 -32.29 18.17 -7.11
N TYR A 341 -31.45 17.95 -6.10
CA TYR A 341 -30.72 19.04 -5.44
C TYR A 341 -29.89 19.86 -6.45
N LEU A 342 -29.19 19.20 -7.36
CA LEU A 342 -28.43 19.90 -8.41
C LEU A 342 -29.33 20.58 -9.43
N GLY A 343 -30.44 19.96 -9.82
CA GLY A 343 -31.40 20.53 -10.77
C GLY A 343 -32.05 21.81 -10.23
N GLU A 344 -32.38 21.83 -8.94
CA GLU A 344 -32.90 23.00 -8.24
C GLU A 344 -31.84 24.10 -8.11
N LYS A 345 -30.61 23.74 -7.73
CA LYS A 345 -29.52 24.69 -7.47
C LYS A 345 -28.91 25.26 -8.75
N PHE A 346 -28.87 24.46 -9.82
CA PHE A 346 -28.23 24.78 -11.09
C PHE A 346 -29.17 24.46 -12.26
N PRO A 347 -30.21 25.29 -12.50
CA PRO A 347 -31.24 25.03 -13.52
C PRO A 347 -30.72 25.06 -14.97
N ASN A 348 -29.47 25.44 -15.19
CA ASN A 348 -28.81 25.40 -16.49
C ASN A 348 -28.17 24.04 -16.82
N LEU A 349 -28.16 23.10 -15.85
CA LEU A 349 -27.70 21.73 -16.07
C LEU A 349 -28.84 20.89 -16.65
N ASN A 350 -28.51 20.12 -17.69
CA ASN A 350 -29.38 19.09 -18.24
C ASN A 350 -29.08 17.79 -17.49
N ILE A 351 -30.04 17.35 -16.67
CA ILE A 351 -29.87 16.17 -15.82
C ILE A 351 -30.62 14.99 -16.42
N ASP A 352 -29.88 13.93 -16.72
CA ASP A 352 -30.40 12.65 -17.16
C ASP A 352 -30.36 11.66 -15.98
N LYS A 353 -31.45 10.91 -15.76
CA LYS A 353 -31.58 9.94 -14.67
C LYS A 353 -31.82 8.54 -15.24
N ILE A 354 -31.06 7.56 -14.79
CA ILE A 354 -31.11 6.16 -15.25
C ILE A 354 -31.22 5.28 -14.00
N TYR A 355 -32.41 4.80 -13.70
CA TYR A 355 -32.63 3.87 -12.58
C TYR A 355 -32.76 2.46 -13.11
N LEU A 356 -31.98 1.50 -12.59
CA LEU A 356 -31.99 0.14 -13.13
C LEU A 356 -33.37 -0.54 -13.01
N ASP A 357 -34.11 -0.28 -11.92
CA ASP A 357 -35.51 -0.71 -11.69
C ASP A 357 -36.46 -0.28 -12.82
N ALA A 358 -36.20 0.87 -13.45
CA ALA A 358 -37.05 1.40 -14.51
C ALA A 358 -36.94 0.64 -15.85
N PHE A 359 -36.05 -0.37 -15.94
CA PHE A 359 -35.81 -1.16 -17.13
C PHE A 359 -36.08 -2.65 -16.88
N GLU A 360 -36.48 -3.37 -17.93
CA GLU A 360 -36.75 -4.80 -17.83
C GLU A 360 -35.46 -5.61 -17.60
N GLN A 361 -35.47 -6.41 -16.53
CA GLN A 361 -34.44 -7.41 -16.28
C GLN A 361 -34.63 -8.64 -17.18
N VAL A 362 -33.55 -9.06 -17.83
CA VAL A 362 -33.52 -10.23 -18.72
C VAL A 362 -32.67 -11.33 -18.10
N SER A 363 -33.25 -12.52 -17.92
CA SER A 363 -32.53 -13.70 -17.43
C SER A 363 -31.64 -14.28 -18.52
N THR A 364 -30.36 -14.52 -18.20
CA THR A 364 -29.39 -15.16 -19.09
C THR A 364 -28.68 -16.31 -18.38
N PRO A 365 -28.05 -17.27 -19.09
CA PRO A 365 -27.23 -18.31 -18.46
C PRO A 365 -26.09 -17.76 -17.59
N GLY A 366 -25.64 -16.53 -17.83
CA GLY A 366 -24.59 -15.86 -17.07
C GLY A 366 -25.09 -14.93 -15.95
N GLY A 367 -26.36 -15.06 -15.55
CA GLY A 367 -27.04 -14.20 -14.58
C GLY A 367 -27.93 -13.14 -15.23
N THR A 368 -28.69 -12.42 -14.41
CA THR A 368 -29.59 -11.36 -14.83
C THR A 368 -28.85 -10.19 -15.49
N ARG A 369 -29.49 -9.52 -16.45
CA ARG A 369 -28.97 -8.34 -17.17
C ARG A 369 -30.05 -7.29 -17.30
N VAL A 370 -29.64 -6.04 -17.51
CA VAL A 370 -30.56 -4.93 -17.83
C VAL A 370 -30.11 -4.23 -19.13
N PRO A 371 -30.34 -4.85 -20.31
CA PRO A 371 -29.74 -4.39 -21.57
C PRO A 371 -30.12 -2.95 -21.94
N LEU A 372 -31.36 -2.54 -21.67
CA LEU A 372 -31.83 -1.19 -21.97
C LEU A 372 -31.21 -0.13 -21.05
N ALA A 373 -30.86 -0.47 -19.81
CA ALA A 373 -30.10 0.42 -18.94
C ALA A 373 -28.65 0.58 -19.45
N THR A 374 -28.00 -0.52 -19.85
CA THR A 374 -26.68 -0.46 -20.52
C THR A 374 -26.73 0.42 -21.77
N GLU A 375 -27.78 0.27 -22.59
CA GLU A 375 -27.97 1.10 -23.77
C GLU A 375 -28.16 2.58 -23.39
N ALA A 376 -28.96 2.89 -22.36
CA ALA A 376 -29.17 4.26 -21.90
C ALA A 376 -27.88 4.92 -21.38
N ILE A 377 -27.05 4.17 -20.65
CA ILE A 377 -25.72 4.63 -20.17
C ILE A 377 -24.82 4.93 -21.37
N ASN A 378 -24.69 3.98 -22.30
CA ASN A 378 -23.87 4.14 -23.50
C ASN A 378 -24.35 5.33 -24.35
N ASN A 379 -25.65 5.46 -24.56
CA ASN A 379 -26.24 6.57 -25.29
C ASN A 379 -25.91 7.93 -24.64
N ASN A 380 -25.87 8.00 -23.31
CA ASN A 380 -25.45 9.22 -22.62
C ASN A 380 -23.98 9.53 -22.87
N ILE A 381 -23.08 8.55 -22.71
CA ILE A 381 -21.65 8.70 -22.97
C ILE A 381 -21.40 9.15 -24.43
N PHE A 382 -22.01 8.48 -25.42
CA PHE A 382 -21.80 8.79 -26.84
C PHE A 382 -22.38 10.15 -27.26
N LYS A 383 -23.47 10.61 -26.64
CA LYS A 383 -23.98 11.97 -26.84
C LYS A 383 -23.12 13.03 -26.13
N GLY A 384 -22.19 12.62 -25.27
CA GLY A 384 -21.40 13.48 -24.41
C GLY A 384 -22.13 13.84 -23.11
N VAL A 385 -21.45 13.59 -21.99
CA VAL A 385 -21.81 14.03 -20.63
C VAL A 385 -20.58 14.59 -19.94
N ALA A 386 -20.75 15.65 -19.16
CA ALA A 386 -19.69 16.25 -18.36
C ALA A 386 -19.30 15.34 -17.19
N ALA A 387 -20.31 14.71 -16.59
CA ALA A 387 -20.14 13.74 -15.52
C ALA A 387 -21.20 12.64 -15.64
N LEU A 388 -20.77 11.41 -15.35
CA LEU A 388 -21.62 10.25 -15.16
C LEU A 388 -21.40 9.78 -13.72
N VAL A 389 -22.45 9.82 -12.90
CA VAL A 389 -22.40 9.47 -11.49
C VAL A 389 -23.16 8.17 -11.30
N TYR A 390 -22.48 7.15 -10.77
CA TYR A 390 -23.10 5.87 -10.44
C TYR A 390 -23.16 5.71 -8.93
N LEU A 391 -24.34 5.36 -8.42
CA LEU A 391 -24.56 4.98 -7.03
C LEU A 391 -25.12 3.56 -7.03
N GLY A 392 -24.40 2.64 -6.40
CA GLY A 392 -24.76 1.23 -6.44
C GLY A 392 -23.64 0.28 -6.07
N HIS A 393 -23.93 -1.00 -6.17
CA HIS A 393 -22.94 -2.06 -6.02
C HIS A 393 -21.93 -2.03 -7.17
N GLY A 394 -20.68 -2.35 -6.86
CA GLY A 394 -19.62 -2.41 -7.87
C GLY A 394 -18.54 -3.38 -7.44
N GLY A 395 -17.78 -3.85 -8.43
CA GLY A 395 -16.59 -4.65 -8.19
C GLY A 395 -15.53 -4.36 -9.25
N THR A 396 -14.38 -5.02 -9.13
CA THR A 396 -13.22 -4.84 -10.03
C THR A 396 -13.50 -5.11 -11.52
N LYS A 397 -14.67 -5.65 -11.86
CA LYS A 397 -15.08 -6.00 -13.23
C LYS A 397 -16.24 -5.18 -13.78
N GLY A 398 -16.83 -4.26 -13.00
CA GLY A 398 -17.96 -3.48 -13.48
C GLY A 398 -18.93 -2.98 -12.42
N TRP A 399 -20.04 -2.40 -12.90
CA TRP A 399 -21.14 -1.85 -12.10
C TRP A 399 -22.34 -2.80 -12.09
N ALA A 400 -22.95 -2.95 -10.90
CA ALA A 400 -24.09 -3.81 -10.58
C ALA A 400 -23.83 -5.31 -10.81
N GLN A 401 -24.65 -6.17 -10.19
CA GLN A 401 -24.60 -7.62 -10.43
C GLN A 401 -25.01 -7.96 -11.89
N GLU A 402 -25.82 -7.09 -12.47
CA GLU A 402 -26.40 -7.05 -13.80
C GLU A 402 -25.35 -6.66 -14.85
N ARG A 403 -24.19 -6.15 -14.41
CA ARG A 403 -23.02 -5.80 -15.24
C ARG A 403 -23.37 -4.77 -16.30
N VAL A 404 -23.99 -3.67 -15.85
CA VAL A 404 -24.47 -2.60 -16.74
C VAL A 404 -23.33 -1.81 -17.37
N LEU A 405 -22.16 -1.83 -16.73
CA LEU A 405 -20.86 -1.40 -17.26
C LEU A 405 -19.82 -2.51 -16.97
N LYS A 406 -18.92 -2.78 -17.91
CA LYS A 406 -17.87 -3.80 -17.82
C LYS A 406 -16.53 -3.22 -18.25
N ILE A 407 -15.44 -3.72 -17.66
CA ILE A 407 -14.05 -3.35 -17.98
C ILE A 407 -13.37 -4.51 -18.70
#